data_AF-A0A2J6N0A0-F1
#
_entry.id   AF-A0A2J6N0A0-F1
#
_cell.length_a   1.000
_cell.length_b   1.000
_cell.length_c   1.000
_cell.angle_alpha   90.00
_cell.angle_beta   90.00
_cell.angle_gamma   90.00
#
_symmetry.space_group_name_H-M   'P 1'
#
loop_
_entity.id
_entity.type
_entity.pdbx_description
1 polymer ?
#
loop_
_entity_poly.entity_id
_entity_poly.type
_entity_poly.pdbx_seq_one_letter_code
_entity_poly.pdbx_strand_id
1 'polypeptide(L)' 'MAEEKQKAEKVSRIWLNSKFWKTFLVILAAFLTFAGPTYVIYALTHFLDISFAFSAAFGFVLFVVGLVFDWYLIKNKVVS' A
#
# COMPACT_ATOMS: atom_id res chain seq x y z
N MET A 1 -23.28 -23.07 14.85
CA MET A 1 -21.94 -22.91 15.47
C MET A 1 -20.79 -23.41 14.58
N ALA A 2 -20.93 -24.50 13.80
CA ALA A 2 -19.86 -25.03 12.95
C ALA A 2 -19.66 -24.28 11.60
N GLU A 3 -20.71 -23.66 11.06
CA GLU A 3 -20.66 -22.94 9.76
C GLU A 3 -19.86 -21.64 9.78
N GLU A 4 -19.85 -20.89 10.90
CA GLU A 4 -19.06 -19.66 11.01
C GLU A 4 -17.54 -19.92 11.02
N LYS A 5 -17.11 -21.02 11.65
CA LYS A 5 -15.68 -21.40 11.68
C LYS A 5 -15.18 -21.78 10.29
N GLN A 6 -15.98 -22.48 9.49
CA GLN A 6 -15.60 -22.81 8.11
C GLN A 6 -15.55 -21.57 7.21
N LYS A 7 -16.44 -20.60 7.42
CA LYS A 7 -16.42 -19.33 6.66
C LYS A 7 -15.18 -18.50 7.00
N ALA A 8 -14.82 -18.39 8.27
CA ALA A 8 -13.62 -17.69 8.72
C ALA A 8 -12.33 -18.35 8.20
N GLU A 9 -12.27 -19.68 8.19
CA GLU A 9 -11.11 -20.42 7.68
C GLU A 9 -10.99 -20.38 6.16
N LYS A 10 -12.12 -20.36 5.44
CA LYS A 10 -12.14 -20.21 3.98
C LYS A 10 -11.74 -18.79 3.58
N VAL A 11 -12.19 -17.77 4.32
CA VAL A 11 -11.78 -16.36 4.14
C VAL A 11 -10.29 -16.17 4.41
N SER A 12 -9.74 -16.79 5.47
CA SER A 12 -8.31 -16.71 5.76
C SER A 12 -7.46 -17.45 4.71
N ARG A 13 -7.92 -18.61 4.21
CA ARG A 13 -7.25 -19.29 3.08
C ARG A 13 -7.32 -18.50 1.77
N ILE A 14 -8.42 -17.77 1.52
CA ILE A 14 -8.55 -16.89 0.34
C ILE A 14 -7.58 -15.69 0.47
N TRP A 15 -7.44 -15.13 1.66
CA TRP A 15 -6.52 -14.01 1.92
C TRP A 15 -5.06 -14.43 1.82
N LEU A 16 -4.72 -15.67 2.20
CA LEU A 16 -3.39 -16.26 2.11
C LEU A 16 -3.07 -16.87 0.73
N ASN A 17 -3.99 -16.82 -0.23
CA ASN A 17 -3.72 -17.28 -1.58
C ASN A 17 -2.70 -16.33 -2.22
N SER A 18 -1.53 -16.86 -2.59
CA SER A 18 -0.39 -16.07 -3.07
C SER A 18 -0.78 -15.09 -4.16
N LYS A 19 -1.75 -15.42 -5.02
CA LYS A 19 -2.27 -14.53 -6.06
C LYS A 19 -3.02 -13.30 -5.52
N PHE A 20 -3.86 -13.46 -4.50
CA PHE A 20 -4.62 -12.33 -3.94
C PHE A 20 -3.69 -11.37 -3.19
N TRP A 21 -2.76 -11.92 -2.42
CA TRP A 21 -1.79 -11.13 -1.67
C TRP A 21 -0.90 -10.30 -2.62
N LYS A 22 -0.44 -10.88 -3.74
CA LYS A 22 0.28 -10.13 -4.80
C LYS A 22 -0.53 -8.97 -5.34
N THR A 23 -1.78 -9.20 -5.76
CA THR A 23 -2.62 -8.16 -6.35
C THR A 23 -2.90 -7.06 -5.33
N PHE A 24 -3.19 -7.42 -4.08
CA PHE A 24 -3.38 -6.46 -3.00
C PHE A 24 -2.12 -5.61 -2.77
N LEU A 25 -0.94 -6.24 -2.76
CA LEU A 25 0.33 -5.53 -2.58
C LEU A 25 0.65 -4.57 -3.73
N VAL A 26 0.36 -4.95 -4.99
CA VAL A 26 0.53 -4.05 -6.15
C VAL A 26 -0.46 -2.89 -6.07
N ILE A 27 -1.72 -3.14 -5.71
CA ILE A 27 -2.71 -2.08 -5.53
C ILE A 27 -2.30 -1.15 -4.38
N LEU A 28 -1.79 -1.69 -3.28
CA LEU A 28 -1.29 -0.93 -2.14
C LEU A 28 -0.07 -0.08 -2.53
N ALA A 29 0.87 -0.64 -3.29
CA ALA A 29 2.04 0.07 -3.79
C ALA A 29 1.66 1.19 -4.76
N ALA A 30 0.74 0.93 -5.69
CA ALA A 30 0.15 1.96 -6.54
C ALA A 30 -0.53 3.05 -5.70
N PHE A 31 -1.31 2.68 -4.69
CA PHE A 31 -1.91 3.64 -3.76
C PHE A 31 -0.85 4.48 -3.06
N LEU A 32 0.23 3.88 -2.55
CA LEU A 32 1.30 4.60 -1.88
C LEU A 32 2.01 5.59 -2.82
N THR A 33 2.21 5.17 -4.06
CA THR A 33 2.87 5.96 -5.11
C THR A 33 2.00 7.13 -5.55
N PHE A 34 0.68 6.94 -5.71
CA PHE A 34 -0.21 8.03 -6.12
C PHE A 34 -0.69 8.90 -4.95
N ALA A 35 -0.90 8.32 -3.76
CA ALA A 35 -1.38 9.04 -2.58
C ALA A 35 -0.30 9.86 -1.88
N GLY A 36 0.98 9.47 -1.98
CA GLY A 36 2.10 10.23 -1.43
C GLY A 36 2.14 11.69 -1.93
N PRO A 37 2.30 11.94 -3.23
CA PRO A 37 2.42 13.30 -3.77
C PRO A 37 1.09 14.05 -3.87
N THR A 38 -0.06 13.42 -3.61
CA THR A 38 -1.37 14.10 -3.71
C THR A 38 -2.02 14.25 -2.34
N TYR A 39 -2.32 13.15 -1.67
CA TYR A 39 -3.04 13.13 -0.41
C TYR A 39 -2.16 13.45 0.79
N VAL A 40 -0.93 12.95 0.85
CA VAL A 40 -0.05 13.23 1.99
C VAL A 40 0.41 14.68 1.99
N ILE A 41 0.70 15.26 0.82
CA ILE A 41 0.99 16.70 0.71
C ILE A 41 -0.21 17.52 1.18
N TYR A 42 -1.42 17.19 0.72
CA TYR A 42 -2.62 17.90 1.13
C TYR A 42 -2.85 17.78 2.64
N ALA A 43 -2.73 16.59 3.20
CA ALA A 43 -2.94 16.36 4.62
C ALA A 43 -1.89 17.08 5.50
N LEU A 44 -0.59 16.99 5.17
CA LEU A 44 0.46 17.66 5.96
C LEU A 44 0.35 19.18 5.88
N THR A 45 0.04 19.73 4.71
CA THR A 45 -0.08 21.18 4.53
C THR A 45 -1.34 21.71 5.22
N HIS A 46 -2.43 20.95 5.21
CA HIS A 46 -3.73 21.43 5.69
C HIS A 46 -4.02 21.11 7.17
N PHE A 47 -3.56 19.95 7.68
CA PHE A 47 -3.75 19.59 9.09
C PHE A 47 -2.60 20.03 9.99
N LEU A 48 -1.40 20.17 9.43
CA LEU A 48 -0.17 20.41 10.20
C LEU A 48 0.45 21.78 9.91
N ASP A 49 -0.12 22.55 8.96
CA ASP A 49 0.35 23.88 8.53
C ASP A 49 1.86 23.90 8.19
N ILE A 50 2.38 22.75 7.75
CA ILE A 50 3.79 22.61 7.41
C ILE A 50 4.04 23.24 6.05
N SER A 51 5.14 23.99 5.95
CA SER A 51 5.57 24.61 4.70
C SER A 51 5.53 23.64 3.52
N PHE A 52 5.00 24.11 2.39
CA PHE A 52 4.80 23.30 1.19
C PHE A 52 6.07 22.57 0.74
N ALA A 53 7.25 23.17 0.92
CA ALA A 53 8.54 22.55 0.61
C ALA A 53 8.80 21.25 1.39
N PHE A 54 8.51 21.25 2.71
CA PHE A 54 8.65 20.06 3.54
C PHE A 54 7.56 19.02 3.22
N SER A 55 6.34 19.49 2.98
CA SER A 55 5.21 18.63 2.61
C SER A 55 5.46 17.93 1.28
N ALA A 56 5.98 18.66 0.28
CA ALA A 56 6.37 18.14 -1.02
C ALA A 56 7.56 17.17 -0.93
N ALA A 57 8.56 17.48 -0.11
CA ALA A 57 9.67 16.55 0.15
C ALA A 57 9.16 15.23 0.74
N PHE A 58 8.24 15.29 1.70
CA PHE A 58 7.61 14.10 2.28
C PHE A 58 6.81 13.30 1.26
N GLY A 59 5.98 13.97 0.45
CA GLY A 59 5.21 13.32 -0.62
C GLY A 59 6.12 12.62 -1.65
N PHE A 60 7.25 13.24 -1.98
CA PHE A 60 8.24 12.67 -2.89
C PHE A 60 8.98 11.47 -2.28
N VAL A 61 9.33 11.53 -0.99
CA VAL A 61 9.92 10.38 -0.29
C VAL A 61 8.94 9.21 -0.27
N LEU A 62 7.66 9.44 0.01
CA LEU A 62 6.63 8.39 -0.07
C LEU A 62 6.50 7.80 -1.48
N PHE A 63 6.59 8.63 -2.51
CA PHE A 63 6.58 8.18 -3.90
C PHE A 63 7.76 7.23 -4.19
N VAL A 64 8.97 7.60 -3.77
CA VAL A 64 10.17 6.75 -3.92
C VAL A 64 10.04 5.45 -3.13
N VAL A 65 9.51 5.51 -1.90
CA VAL A 65 9.25 4.31 -1.09
C VAL A 65 8.24 3.40 -1.79
N GLY A 66 7.17 3.94 -2.37
CA GLY A 66 6.19 3.19 -3.17
C GLY A 66 6.84 2.46 -4.34
N LEU A 67 7.68 3.14 -5.12
CA LEU A 67 8.45 2.56 -6.23
C LEU A 67 9.40 1.45 -5.78
N VAL A 68 10.13 1.66 -4.67
CA VAL A 68 11.03 0.64 -4.11
C VAL A 68 10.23 -0.57 -3.63
N PHE A 69 9.03 -0.35 -3.08
CA PHE A 69 8.14 -1.41 -2.64
C PHE A 69 7.58 -2.23 -3.81
N ASP A 70 7.15 -1.58 -4.88
CA ASP A 70 6.78 -2.22 -6.15
C ASP A 70 7.96 -3.04 -6.72
N TRP A 71 9.16 -2.44 -6.76
CA TRP A 71 10.36 -3.13 -7.21
C TRP A 71 10.69 -4.36 -6.35
N TYR A 72 10.55 -4.24 -5.03
CA TYR A 72 10.76 -5.35 -4.10
C TYR A 72 9.76 -6.48 -4.34
N LEU A 73 8.48 -6.15 -4.55
CA LEU A 73 7.41 -7.10 -4.86
C LEU A 73 7.69 -7.89 -6.15
N ILE A 74 8.17 -7.19 -7.17
CA ILE A 74 8.55 -7.77 -8.46
C ILE A 74 9.80 -8.66 -8.30
N LYS A 75 10.84 -8.15 -7.63
CA LYS A 75 12.14 -8.83 -7.49
C LYS A 75 12.08 -10.07 -6.61
N ASN A 76 11.26 -10.06 -5.55
CA ASN A 76 11.17 -11.18 -4.61
C ASN A 76 10.31 -12.35 -5.13
N LYS A 77 9.90 -12.36 -6.41
CA LYS A 77 8.98 -13.36 -7.00
C LYS A 77 7.79 -13.65 -6.08
N VAL A 78 7.28 -12.65 -5.35
CA VAL A 78 5.94 -12.78 -4.77
C VAL A 78 5.00 -13.04 -5.93
N VAL A 79 5.29 -12.53 -7.14
CA VAL A 79 4.74 -12.94 -8.44
C VAL A 79 5.44 -14.16 -9.07
N SER A 80 5.27 -15.37 -8.49
CA SER A 80 5.25 -16.63 -9.27
C SER A 80 3.98 -17.43 -9.03
#